data_AF-A0A348V654-F1
#
_entry.id   AF-A0A348V654-F1
#
_cell.length_a   1.000
_cell.length_b   1.000
_cell.length_c   1.000
_cell.angle_alpha   90.00
_cell.angle_beta   90.00
_cell.angle_gamma   90.00
#
_symmetry.space_group_name_H-M   'P 1'
#
loop_
_entity.id
_entity.type
_entity.pdbx_description
1 polymer ?
#
loop_
_entity_poly.entity_id
_entity_poly.type
_entity_poly.pdbx_seq_one_letter_code
_entity_poly.pdbx_strand_id
1 'polypeptide(L)'
;MPIEKSAPITSVIEMLRDYDWSHQRRLSFEYIMFDGVNDSLLYARELTKLLAGLDCRINLIRFHVIPMSNLKPSTNENMVKFRDFLTAKGFISTIRASRGEDIFAACGMLSTAKIGETK
;
A
#
# COMPACT_ATOMS: atom_id res chain seq x y z
N MET A 1 7.34 6.92 -6.28
CA MET A 1 6.13 7.76 -6.21
C MET A 1 6.56 9.23 -6.35
N PRO A 2 6.08 10.01 -7.32
CA PRO A 2 6.59 11.37 -7.57
C PRO A 2 6.47 12.33 -6.37
N ILE A 3 5.41 12.16 -5.56
CA ILE A 3 5.17 12.97 -4.36
C ILE A 3 6.29 12.86 -3.32
N GLU A 4 7.03 11.75 -3.31
CA GLU A 4 8.17 11.54 -2.39
C GLU A 4 9.24 12.63 -2.54
N LYS A 5 9.33 13.27 -3.71
CA LYS A 5 10.28 14.37 -3.95
C LYS A 5 9.89 15.66 -3.22
N SER A 6 8.59 15.91 -3.06
CA SER A 6 8.06 17.14 -2.45
C SER A 6 7.56 16.94 -1.03
N ALA A 7 7.18 15.71 -0.66
CA ALA A 7 6.76 15.31 0.66
C ALA A 7 7.39 13.93 0.98
N PRO A 8 8.64 13.90 1.46
CA PRO A 8 9.31 12.66 1.81
C PRO A 8 8.56 11.91 2.91
N ILE A 9 8.54 10.58 2.83
CA ILE A 9 7.80 9.75 3.79
C ILE A 9 8.27 9.97 5.22
N THR A 10 9.56 10.21 5.45
CA THR A 10 10.11 10.46 6.79
C THR A 10 9.49 11.70 7.42
N SER A 11 9.36 12.80 6.67
CA SER A 11 8.73 14.04 7.14
C SER A 11 7.23 13.87 7.37
N VAL A 12 6.56 13.07 6.55
CA VAL A 12 5.14 12.72 6.77
C VAL A 12 4.98 11.91 8.06
N ILE A 13 5.84 10.92 8.30
CA ILE A 13 5.80 10.10 9.51
C ILE A 13 6.08 10.94 10.76
N GLU A 14 7.05 11.85 10.72
CA GLU A 14 7.32 12.80 11.81
C GLU A 14 6.08 13.63 12.13
N MET A 15 5.45 14.23 11.11
CA MET A 15 4.21 14.98 11.29
C MET A 15 3.09 14.13 11.90
N LEU A 16 2.95 12.87 11.49
CA LEU A 16 1.92 11.97 12.03
C LEU A 16 2.19 11.54 13.48
N ARG A 17 3.46 11.54 13.93
CA ARG A 17 3.82 11.28 15.34
C ARG A 17 3.42 12.43 16.27
N ASP A 18 3.50 13.65 15.77
CA ASP A 18 3.14 14.86 16.53
C ASP A 18 1.63 15.17 16.47
N TYR A 19 0.87 14.43 15.66
CA TYR A 19 -0.57 14.62 15.50
C TYR A 19 -1.36 14.01 16.66
N ASP A 20 -2.37 14.73 17.15
CA ASP A 20 -3.31 14.21 18.16
C ASP A 20 -4.36 13.29 17.53
N TRP A 21 -4.24 11.99 17.82
CA TRP A 21 -5.14 10.95 17.34
C TRP A 21 -6.38 10.73 18.22
N SER A 22 -6.53 11.46 19.33
CA SER A 22 -7.58 11.25 20.35
C SER A 22 -9.02 11.27 19.80
N HIS A 23 -9.25 12.02 18.72
CA HIS A 23 -10.57 12.18 18.09
C HIS A 23 -10.77 11.37 16.80
N GLN A 24 -9.80 10.54 16.42
CA GLN A 24 -9.82 9.78 15.16
C GLN A 24 -9.98 8.28 15.40
N ARG A 25 -10.55 7.59 14.41
CA ARG A 25 -10.81 6.14 14.52
C ARG A 25 -9.53 5.31 14.61
N ARG A 26 -8.62 5.45 13.63
CA ARG A 26 -7.28 4.83 13.61
C ARG A 26 -6.49 5.23 12.36
N LEU A 27 -5.19 5.48 12.49
CA LEU A 27 -4.29 5.67 11.34
C LEU A 27 -4.14 4.35 10.56
N SER A 28 -4.21 4.42 9.23
CA SER A 28 -3.99 3.27 8.35
C SER A 28 -3.07 3.63 7.19
N PHE A 29 -2.08 2.77 6.93
CA PHE A 29 -1.20 2.85 5.78
C PHE A 29 -1.62 1.84 4.72
N GLU A 30 -1.59 2.27 3.47
CA GLU A 30 -1.84 1.40 2.31
C GLU A 30 -0.50 1.07 1.63
N TYR A 31 -0.27 -0.23 1.40
CA TYR A 31 0.98 -0.73 0.84
C TYR A 31 0.70 -1.63 -0.35
N ILE A 32 0.96 -1.14 -1.56
CA ILE A 32 0.80 -1.94 -2.78
C ILE A 32 2.00 -2.87 -2.93
N MET A 33 1.73 -4.16 -3.09
CA MET A 33 2.73 -5.22 -3.17
C MET A 33 3.08 -5.54 -4.63
N PHE A 34 4.32 -5.28 -5.00
CA PHE A 34 4.90 -5.53 -6.33
C PHE A 34 5.97 -6.62 -6.24
N ASP A 35 5.81 -7.65 -7.07
CA ASP A 35 6.72 -8.80 -7.13
C ASP A 35 8.15 -8.37 -7.47
N GLY A 36 9.09 -8.72 -6.60
CA GLY A 36 10.52 -8.46 -6.78
C GLY A 36 10.94 -7.00 -6.61
N VAL A 37 10.00 -6.09 -6.31
CA VAL A 37 10.29 -4.65 -6.15
C VAL A 37 10.22 -4.23 -4.68
N ASN A 38 9.17 -4.60 -3.97
CA ASN A 38 8.95 -4.15 -2.59
C ASN A 38 8.33 -5.21 -1.67
N ASP A 39 8.27 -6.47 -2.11
CA ASP A 39 7.54 -7.55 -1.44
C ASP A 39 8.40 -8.54 -0.66
N SER A 40 9.71 -8.28 -0.57
CA SER A 40 10.62 -9.07 0.26
C SER A 40 10.53 -8.69 1.74
N LEU A 41 10.92 -9.60 2.62
CA LEU A 41 10.94 -9.35 4.08
C LEU A 41 11.93 -8.25 4.50
N LEU A 42 12.89 -7.87 3.64
CA LEU A 42 13.73 -6.70 3.88
C LEU A 42 12.88 -5.43 4.00
N TYR A 43 11.93 -5.24 3.08
CA TYR A 43 11.04 -4.08 3.10
C TYR A 43 10.07 -4.13 4.29
N ALA A 44 9.60 -5.33 4.67
CA ALA A 44 8.80 -5.49 5.88
C ALA A 44 9.57 -5.02 7.14
N ARG A 45 10.85 -5.38 7.25
CA ARG A 45 11.72 -4.92 8.36
C ARG A 45 11.87 -3.41 8.38
N GLU A 46 12.17 -2.79 7.24
CA GLU A 46 12.30 -1.32 7.19
C GLU A 46 10.97 -0.62 7.50
N LEU A 47 9.84 -1.19 7.06
CA LEU A 47 8.51 -0.66 7.39
C LEU A 47 8.24 -0.69 8.90
N THR A 48 8.63 -1.78 9.59
CA THR A 48 8.49 -1.85 11.06
C THR A 48 9.33 -0.82 11.79
N LYS A 49 10.52 -0.47 11.28
CA LYS A 49 11.37 0.57 11.88
C LYS A 49 10.77 1.96 11.65
N LEU A 50 10.32 2.22 10.43
CA LEU A 50 9.74 3.51 10.04
C LEU A 50 8.50 3.84 10.88
N LEU A 51 7.61 2.86 11.05
CA LEU A 51 6.32 3.03 11.72
C LEU A 51 6.37 2.71 13.22
N ALA A 52 7.55 2.44 13.78
CA ALA A 52 7.69 2.14 15.20
C ALA A 52 7.12 3.27 16.07
N GLY A 53 6.29 2.92 17.05
CA GLY A 53 5.66 3.87 17.98
C GLY A 53 4.34 4.48 17.49
N LEU A 54 3.94 4.26 16.23
CA LEU A 54 2.64 4.70 15.72
C LEU A 54 1.59 3.59 15.92
N ASP A 55 0.46 3.91 16.57
CA ASP A 55 -0.70 3.03 16.56
C ASP A 55 -1.41 3.10 15.21
N CYS A 56 -1.06 2.16 14.33
CA CYS A 56 -1.55 2.13 12.97
C CYS A 56 -1.85 0.72 12.48
N ARG A 57 -2.64 0.67 11.41
CA ARG A 57 -2.90 -0.52 10.62
C ARG A 57 -2.15 -0.46 9.30
N ILE A 58 -1.67 -1.60 8.82
CA ILE A 58 -1.02 -1.72 7.51
C ILE A 58 -1.89 -2.61 6.61
N ASN A 59 -2.42 -2.02 5.54
CA ASN A 59 -3.24 -2.72 4.56
C ASN A 59 -2.40 -3.06 3.33
N LEU A 60 -2.07 -4.33 3.15
CA LEU A 60 -1.41 -4.83 1.95
C LEU A 60 -2.43 -4.91 0.82
N ILE A 61 -2.11 -4.29 -0.31
CA ILE A 61 -2.96 -4.21 -1.50
C ILE A 61 -2.30 -4.99 -2.61
N ARG A 62 -3.05 -5.92 -3.20
CA ARG A 62 -2.60 -6.62 -4.40
C ARG A 62 -2.57 -5.64 -5.57
N PHE A 63 -1.45 -5.58 -6.28
CA PHE A 63 -1.39 -4.83 -7.52
C PHE A 63 -2.24 -5.50 -8.60
N HIS A 64 -3.00 -4.72 -9.37
CA HIS A 64 -3.66 -5.23 -10.58
C HIS A 64 -2.88 -4.75 -11.80
N VAL A 65 -2.52 -5.68 -12.68
CA VAL A 65 -1.75 -5.36 -13.88
C VAL A 65 -2.59 -4.45 -14.79
N ILE A 66 -2.06 -3.27 -15.08
CA ILE A 66 -2.62 -2.36 -16.07
C ILE A 66 -1.87 -2.53 -17.40
N PRO A 67 -2.53 -2.28 -18.55
CA PRO A 67 -1.87 -2.27 -19.85
C PRO A 67 -0.63 -1.36 -19.82
N MET A 68 0.49 -1.83 -20.37
CA MET A 68 1.79 -1.13 -20.45
C MET A 68 2.59 -1.01 -19.14
N SER A 69 2.16 -1.59 -18.02
CA SER A 69 3.00 -1.65 -16.82
C SER A 69 3.92 -2.88 -16.84
N ASN A 70 5.20 -2.68 -16.54
CA ASN A 70 6.16 -3.78 -16.32
C ASN A 70 6.10 -4.34 -14.88
N LEU A 71 5.26 -3.77 -14.01
CA LEU A 71 5.10 -4.21 -12.63
C LEU A 71 4.20 -5.44 -12.56
N LYS A 72 4.54 -6.36 -11.66
CA LYS A 72 3.81 -7.61 -11.45
C LYS A 72 3.22 -7.67 -10.05
N PRO A 73 2.05 -8.30 -9.86
CA PRO A 73 1.51 -8.56 -8.54
C PRO A 73 2.38 -9.54 -7.78
N SER A 74 2.63 -9.25 -6.50
CA SER A 74 3.25 -10.23 -5.61
C SER A 74 2.43 -11.51 -5.50
N THR A 75 3.14 -12.62 -5.31
CA THR A 75 2.51 -13.93 -5.07
C THR A 75 1.72 -13.91 -3.75
N ASN A 76 0.68 -14.75 -3.67
CA ASN A 76 -0.11 -14.91 -2.45
C ASN A 76 0.76 -15.30 -1.26
N GLU A 77 1.73 -16.18 -1.50
CA GLU A 77 2.67 -16.64 -0.49
C GLU A 77 3.53 -15.50 0.07
N ASN A 78 4.07 -14.64 -0.81
CA ASN A 78 4.85 -13.48 -0.36
C ASN A 78 3.97 -12.50 0.42
N MET A 79 2.76 -12.21 -0.06
CA MET A 79 1.84 -11.33 0.65
C MET A 79 1.49 -11.85 2.05
N VAL A 80 1.24 -13.16 2.18
CA VAL A 80 0.97 -13.82 3.46
C VAL A 80 2.18 -13.76 4.37
N LYS A 81 3.38 -14.12 3.89
CA LYS A 81 4.63 -14.04 4.67
C LYS A 81 4.90 -12.61 5.15
N PHE A 82 4.70 -11.62 4.30
CA PHE A 82 4.90 -10.21 4.63
C PHE A 82 3.91 -9.75 5.70
N ARG A 83 2.62 -10.07 5.55
CA ARG A 83 1.58 -9.80 6.55
C ARG A 83 1.96 -10.42 7.90
N ASP A 84 2.28 -11.71 7.90
CA ASP A 84 2.56 -12.46 9.12
C ASP A 84 3.79 -11.92 9.83
N PHE A 85 4.81 -11.49 9.08
CA PHE A 85 5.96 -10.80 9.64
C PHE A 85 5.58 -9.48 10.34
N LEU A 86 4.78 -8.63 9.69
CA LEU A 86 4.32 -7.37 10.29
C LEU A 86 3.48 -7.61 11.55
N THR A 87 2.60 -8.61 11.51
CA THR A 87 1.76 -9.01 12.65
C THR A 87 2.60 -9.54 13.81
N ALA A 88 3.62 -10.36 13.54
CA ALA A 88 4.56 -10.81 14.56
C ALA A 88 5.38 -9.68 15.19
N LYS A 89 5.44 -8.50 14.54
CA LYS A 89 6.09 -7.28 15.05
C LYS A 89 5.12 -6.31 15.74
N GLY A 90 3.87 -6.72 15.96
CA GLY A 90 2.89 -5.96 16.73
C GLY A 90 2.00 -5.02 15.90
N PHE A 91 2.15 -4.99 14.57
CA PHE A 91 1.26 -4.21 13.71
C PHE A 91 0.00 -4.99 13.37
N ILE A 92 -1.14 -4.30 13.34
CA ILE A 92 -2.34 -4.86 12.71
C ILE A 92 -2.11 -4.82 11.20
N SER A 93 -1.87 -5.98 10.58
CA SER A 93 -1.68 -6.08 9.13
C SER A 93 -2.77 -6.94 8.49
N THR A 94 -3.32 -6.47 7.38
CA THR A 94 -4.31 -7.24 6.60
C THR A 94 -4.05 -7.15 5.12
N ILE A 95 -4.38 -8.22 4.40
CA ILE A 95 -4.42 -8.21 2.94
C ILE A 95 -5.84 -7.77 2.54
N ARG A 96 -5.96 -6.66 1.81
CA ARG A 96 -7.27 -6.21 1.30
C ARG A 96 -7.82 -7.24 0.32
N ALA A 97 -9.04 -7.69 0.56
CA ALA A 97 -9.80 -8.44 -0.43
C ALA A 97 -10.12 -7.53 -1.62
N SER A 98 -9.91 -8.02 -2.84
CA SER A 98 -10.34 -7.31 -4.03
C SER A 98 -11.87 -7.33 -4.08
N ARG A 99 -12.51 -6.17 -3.93
CA ARG A 99 -13.95 -6.02 -4.19
C ARG A 99 -14.08 -5.38 -5.57
N GLY A 100 -14.62 -6.11 -6.55
CA GLY A 100 -14.81 -5.62 -7.92
C GLY A 100 -13.90 -6.21 -9.00
N GLU A 101 -13.24 -7.35 -8.73
CA GLU A 101 -12.51 -8.14 -9.74
C GLU A 101 -13.41 -8.51 -10.94
N ASP A 102 -14.71 -8.65 -10.71
CA ASP A 102 -15.68 -9.09 -11.72
C ASP A 102 -16.09 -7.98 -12.73
N ILE A 103 -15.77 -6.70 -12.45
CA ILE A 103 -16.32 -5.55 -13.22
C ILE A 103 -15.30 -4.48 -13.61
N PHE A 104 -13.98 -4.77 -13.62
CA PHE A 104 -12.94 -3.80 -13.98
C PHE A 104 -13.00 -2.46 -13.20
N ALA A 105 -13.55 -2.46 -11.97
CA ALA A 105 -13.75 -1.26 -11.16
C ALA A 105 -12.68 -1.05 -10.07
N ALA A 106 -11.61 -1.86 -10.06
CA ALA A 106 -10.55 -1.73 -9.07
C ALA A 106 -9.75 -0.41 -9.24
N CYS A 107 -9.35 0.19 -8.11
CA CYS A 107 -8.58 1.43 -8.05
C CYS A 107 -7.33 1.38 -8.94
N GLY A 108 -7.27 2.28 -9.93
CA GLY A 108 -6.24 2.33 -10.98
C GLY A 108 -6.80 2.21 -12.40
N MET A 109 -8.04 1.71 -12.56
CA MET A 109 -8.71 1.57 -13.86
C MET A 109 -9.64 2.72 -14.25
N LEU A 110 -9.75 3.76 -13.42
CA LEU A 110 -10.30 5.06 -13.84
C LEU A 110 -9.29 5.83 -14.70
N SER A 111 -8.74 5.17 -15.71
CA SER A 111 -8.13 5.86 -16.84
C SER A 111 -9.29 6.37 -17.66
N THR A 112 -9.49 7.69 -17.64
CA THR A 112 -10.36 8.41 -18.56
C THR A 112 -10.30 7.78 -19.95
N ALA A 113 -11.35 7.03 -20.30
CA ALA A 113 -11.75 6.91 -21.68
C ALA A 113 -11.98 8.35 -22.15
N LYS A 114 -10.96 8.97 -22.74
CA LYS A 114 -11.24 9.91 -23.81
C LYS A 114 -11.93 9.08 -24.87
N ILE A 115 -13.25 9.07 -24.81
CA ILE A 115 -14.10 8.79 -25.95
C ILE A 115 -13.49 9.63 -27.06
N GLY A 116 -12.87 8.96 -28.02
CA GLY A 116 -12.40 9.61 -29.22
C GLY A 116 -13.61 10.25 -29.86
N GLU A 117 -13.71 11.57 -29.78
CA GLU A 117 -14.49 12.32 -30.76
C GLU A 117 -13.68 12.28 -32.05
N THR A 118 -13.99 11.26 -32.84
CA THR A 118 -13.82 11.28 -34.28
C THR A 118 -14.65 12.42 -34.82
N LYS A 119 -14.00 13.46 -35.35
CA LYS A 119 -14.44 14.20 -36.53
C LYS A 119 -13.24 14.78 -37.23
#